data_AF-A0A7C4AP99-F1
#
_entry.id   AF-A0A7C4AP99-F1
#
_cell.length_a   1.000
_cell.length_b   1.000
_cell.length_c   1.000
_cell.angle_alpha   90.00
_cell.angle_beta   90.00
_cell.angle_gamma   90.00
#
_symmetry.space_group_name_H-M   'P 1'
#
loop_
_entity.id
_entity.type
_entity.pdbx_description
1 polymer ?
#
loop_
_entity_poly.entity_id
_entity_poly.type
_entity_poly.pdbx_seq_one_letter_code
_entity_poly.pdbx_strand_id
1 'polypeptide(L)'
;MKKIVITGCFFAMLIGLLLLTVFGQRGFIHAMRLQSELNEIERRNILLRQENESLKKDIELLKYDLKYLKELARKELGLVKEDELVYRLNDKGK
;
A
#
# COMPACT_ATOMS: atom_id res chain seq x y z
N MET A 1 -63.02 -8.00 22.67
CA MET A 1 -62.63 -6.87 21.78
C MET A 1 -61.38 -6.14 22.27
N LYS A 2 -61.36 -5.56 23.49
CA LYS A 2 -60.20 -4.80 24.01
C LYS A 2 -58.84 -5.56 24.00
N LYS A 3 -58.84 -6.86 24.30
CA LYS A 3 -57.61 -7.68 24.33
C LYS A 3 -56.94 -7.84 22.95
N ILE A 4 -57.73 -7.97 21.88
CA ILE A 4 -57.23 -8.14 20.49
C ILE A 4 -56.53 -6.86 20.02
N VAL A 5 -57.12 -5.70 20.35
CA VAL A 5 -56.54 -4.39 20.02
C VAL A 5 -55.21 -4.17 20.75
N ILE A 6 -55.12 -4.55 22.02
CA ILE A 6 -53.89 -4.42 22.81
C ILE A 6 -52.78 -5.32 22.26
N THR A 7 -53.08 -6.59 21.95
CA THR A 7 -52.09 -7.49 21.33
C THR A 7 -51.66 -7.02 19.93
N GLY A 8 -52.58 -6.44 19.14
CA GLY A 8 -52.26 -5.87 17.84
C GLY A 8 -51.35 -4.64 17.93
N CYS A 9 -51.63 -3.72 18.86
CA CYS A 9 -50.76 -2.57 19.13
C CYS A 9 -49.37 -3.00 19.63
N PHE A 10 -49.30 -4.00 20.51
CA PHE A 10 -48.03 -4.52 20.99
C PHE A 10 -47.19 -5.11 19.85
N PHE A 11 -47.82 -5.89 18.96
CA PHE A 11 -47.15 -6.47 17.81
C PHE A 11 -46.68 -5.41 16.80
N ALA A 12 -47.51 -4.40 16.54
CA ALA A 12 -47.15 -3.27 15.68
C ALA A 12 -45.98 -2.44 16.25
N MET A 13 -45.95 -2.24 17.58
CA MET A 13 -44.84 -1.56 18.26
C MET A 13 -43.55 -2.38 18.16
N LEU A 14 -43.63 -3.70 18.28
CA LEU A 14 -42.50 -4.62 18.18
C LEU A 14 -41.92 -4.64 16.75
N ILE A 15 -42.79 -4.65 15.73
CA ILE A 15 -42.37 -4.53 14.32
C ILE A 15 -41.74 -3.17 14.05
N GLY A 16 -42.33 -2.08 14.57
CA GLY A 16 -41.77 -0.74 14.45
C GLY A 16 -40.38 -0.63 15.06
N LEU A 17 -40.16 -1.26 16.22
CA LEU A 17 -38.86 -1.31 16.88
C LEU A 17 -37.85 -2.11 16.06
N LEU A 18 -38.24 -3.29 15.54
CA LEU A 18 -37.39 -4.13 14.70
C LEU A 18 -36.96 -3.41 13.42
N LEU A 19 -37.90 -2.76 12.74
CA LEU A 19 -37.61 -1.92 11.58
C LEU A 19 -36.68 -0.76 11.95
N LEU A 20 -36.88 -0.11 13.10
CA LEU A 20 -36.00 0.96 13.55
C LEU A 20 -34.60 0.45 13.94
N THR A 21 -34.43 -0.77 14.45
CA THR A 21 -33.09 -1.35 14.64
C THR A 21 -32.40 -1.74 13.33
N VAL A 22 -33.16 -2.17 12.32
CA VAL A 22 -32.61 -2.54 11.01
C VAL A 22 -32.29 -1.30 10.16
N PHE A 23 -33.17 -0.29 10.18
CA PHE A 23 -33.05 0.93 9.38
C PHE A 23 -32.45 2.12 10.16
N GLY A 24 -32.42 2.08 11.48
CA GLY A 24 -31.92 3.14 12.34
C GLY A 24 -30.40 3.11 12.46
N GLN A 25 -29.75 3.88 11.59
CA GLN A 25 -28.44 4.52 11.77
C GLN A 25 -27.19 3.64 11.98
N ARG A 26 -27.29 2.37 12.42
CA ARG A 26 -26.13 1.49 12.71
C ARG A 26 -26.35 0.01 12.35
N GLY A 27 -27.51 -0.36 11.82
CA GLY A 27 -27.89 -1.74 11.57
C GLY A 27 -27.40 -2.25 10.21
N PHE A 28 -26.40 -3.11 10.22
CA PHE A 28 -25.96 -4.01 9.13
C PHE A 28 -25.45 -3.38 7.82
N ILE A 29 -26.20 -2.52 7.13
CA ILE A 29 -25.81 -1.99 5.81
C ILE A 29 -24.58 -1.07 5.92
N HIS A 30 -24.50 -0.24 6.96
CA HIS A 30 -23.35 0.64 7.17
C HIS A 30 -22.08 -0.16 7.50
N ALA A 31 -22.22 -1.19 8.35
CA ALA A 31 -21.12 -2.10 8.67
C ALA A 31 -20.65 -2.88 7.43
N MET A 32 -21.58 -3.32 6.56
CA MET A 32 -21.22 -3.97 5.29
C MET A 32 -20.50 -3.04 4.32
N ARG A 33 -20.93 -1.77 4.19
CA ARG A 33 -20.23 -0.79 3.36
C ARG A 33 -18.83 -0.52 3.88
N LEU A 34 -18.68 -0.31 5.19
CA LEU A 34 -17.38 -0.07 5.81
C LEU A 34 -16.44 -1.27 5.64
N GLN A 35 -16.96 -2.50 5.79
CA GLN A 35 -16.18 -3.71 5.53
C GLN A 35 -15.75 -3.80 4.05
N SER A 36 -16.62 -3.43 3.12
CA SER A 36 -16.30 -3.40 1.69
C SER A 36 -15.21 -2.38 1.37
N GLU A 37 -15.28 -1.17 1.95
CA GLU A 37 -14.27 -0.13 1.79
C GLU A 37 -12.92 -0.56 2.36
N LEU A 38 -12.91 -1.18 3.55
CA LEU A 38 -11.70 -1.75 4.15
C LEU A 38 -11.05 -2.79 3.22
N ASN A 39 -11.84 -3.73 2.70
CA ASN A 39 -11.34 -4.76 1.79
C ASN A 39 -10.79 -4.16 0.48
N GLU A 40 -11.35 -3.07 -0.01
CA GLU A 40 -10.85 -2.39 -1.21
C GLU A 40 -9.54 -1.65 -0.95
N ILE A 41 -9.42 -0.97 0.19
CA ILE A 41 -8.20 -0.28 0.61
C ILE A 41 -7.08 -1.29 0.83
N GLU A 42 -7.37 -2.42 1.48
CA GLU A 42 -6.38 -3.47 1.74
C GLU A 42 -5.86 -4.09 0.44
N ARG A 43 -6.75 -4.39 -0.52
CA ARG A 43 -6.35 -4.87 -1.85
C ARG A 43 -5.45 -3.87 -2.57
N ARG A 44 -5.79 -2.58 -2.56
CA ARG A 44 -4.95 -1.53 -3.14
C ARG A 44 -3.59 -1.45 -2.44
N ASN A 45 -3.55 -1.60 -1.12
CA ASN A 45 -2.31 -1.58 -0.36
C ASN A 45 -1.38 -2.74 -0.76
N ILE A 46 -1.92 -3.95 -0.93
CA ILE A 46 -1.16 -5.13 -1.36
C ILE A 46 -0.56 -4.90 -2.75
N LEU A 47 -1.36 -4.40 -3.71
CA LEU A 47 -0.87 -4.11 -5.06
C LEU A 47 0.24 -3.05 -5.05
N LEU A 48 0.05 -1.95 -4.34
CA LEU A 48 1.06 -0.89 -4.23
C LEU A 48 2.34 -1.34 -3.53
N ARG A 49 2.24 -2.27 -2.58
CA ARG A 49 3.43 -2.88 -1.94
C ARG A 49 4.19 -3.75 -2.93
N GLN A 50 3.49 -4.57 -3.71
CA GLN A 50 4.12 -5.42 -4.73
C GLN A 50 4.83 -4.57 -5.80
N GLU A 51 4.19 -3.50 -6.26
CA GLU A 51 4.77 -2.57 -7.21
C GLU A 51 6.01 -1.87 -6.65
N ASN A 52 5.95 -1.40 -5.40
CA ASN A 52 7.11 -0.81 -4.73
C ASN A 52 8.30 -1.78 -4.62
N GLU A 53 8.05 -3.03 -4.27
CA GLU A 53 9.11 -4.04 -4.17
C GLU A 53 9.72 -4.35 -5.54
N SER A 54 8.92 -4.40 -6.60
CA SER A 54 9.42 -4.54 -7.97
C SER A 54 10.31 -3.36 -8.36
N LEU A 55 9.82 -2.13 -8.15
CA LEU A 55 10.56 -0.91 -8.52
C LEU A 55 11.87 -0.78 -7.74
N LYS A 56 11.89 -1.15 -6.45
CA LYS A 56 13.13 -1.18 -5.66
C LYS A 56 14.15 -2.14 -6.27
N LYS A 57 13.72 -3.33 -6.66
CA LYS A 57 14.59 -4.33 -7.29
C LYS A 57 15.17 -3.82 -8.61
N ASP A 58 14.35 -3.15 -9.42
CA ASP A 58 14.81 -2.55 -10.68
C ASP A 58 15.85 -1.45 -10.43
N ILE A 59 15.63 -0.61 -9.41
CA ILE A 59 16.60 0.41 -8.99
C ILE A 59 17.93 -0.21 -8.54
N GLU A 60 17.87 -1.30 -7.76
CA GLU A 60 19.08 -2.00 -7.32
C GLU A 60 19.86 -2.60 -8.48
N LEU A 61 19.18 -3.21 -9.45
CA LEU A 61 19.79 -3.75 -10.66
C LEU A 61 20.45 -2.64 -11.49
N LEU A 62 19.74 -1.53 -11.76
CA LEU A 62 20.29 -0.39 -12.48
C LEU A 62 21.52 0.20 -11.77
N LYS A 63 21.47 0.34 -10.44
CA LYS A 63 22.60 0.86 -9.66
C LYS A 63 23.80 -0.08 -9.70
N TYR A 64 23.57 -1.38 -9.63
CA TYR A 64 24.63 -2.37 -9.69
C TYR A 64 25.32 -2.35 -11.05
N ASP A 65 24.54 -2.35 -12.13
CA ASP A 65 25.07 -2.31 -13.50
C ASP A 65 25.83 -1.00 -13.76
N LEU A 66 25.27 0.15 -13.35
CA LEU A 66 25.96 1.43 -13.51
C LEU A 66 27.26 1.51 -12.71
N LYS A 67 27.32 0.89 -11.52
CA LYS A 67 28.55 0.81 -10.72
C LYS A 67 29.56 -0.15 -11.36
N TYR A 68 29.09 -1.30 -11.83
CA TYR A 68 29.90 -2.29 -12.54
C TYR A 68 30.51 -1.69 -13.82
N LEU A 69 29.70 -1.00 -14.62
CA LEU A 69 30.13 -0.32 -15.84
C LEU A 69 31.17 0.78 -15.54
N LYS A 70 30.98 1.56 -14.47
CA LYS A 70 31.98 2.57 -14.04
C LYS A 70 33.29 1.94 -13.59
N GLU A 71 33.24 0.83 -12.85
CA GLU A 71 34.45 0.11 -12.47
C GLU A 71 35.15 -0.50 -13.68
N LEU A 72 34.41 -1.07 -14.63
CA LEU A 72 34.94 -1.62 -15.86
C LEU A 72 35.61 -0.52 -16.71
N ALA A 73 34.97 0.63 -16.88
CA ALA A 73 35.54 1.78 -17.58
C ALA A 73 36.84 2.28 -16.94
N ARG A 74 36.94 2.26 -15.60
CA ARG A 74 38.16 2.64 -14.87
C ARG A 74 39.26 1.58 -14.96
N LYS A 75 38.92 0.29 -14.86
CA LYS A 75 39.88 -0.83 -14.84
C LYS A 75 40.43 -1.15 -16.22
N GLU A 76 39.55 -1.27 -17.22
CA GLU A 76 39.91 -1.73 -18.57
C GLU A 76 40.31 -0.57 -19.49
N LEU A 77 39.61 0.56 -19.40
CA LEU A 77 39.81 1.69 -20.31
C LEU A 77 40.59 2.85 -19.67
N GLY A 78 40.87 2.77 -18.35
CA GLY A 78 41.52 3.86 -17.61
C GLY A 78 40.72 5.16 -17.60
N LEU A 79 39.42 5.10 -17.92
CA LEU A 79 38.56 6.27 -18.07
C LEU A 79 38.21 6.84 -16.70
N VAL A 80 38.37 8.14 -16.57
CA VAL A 80 38.01 8.95 -15.40
C VAL A 80 37.10 10.07 -15.86
N LYS A 81 36.18 10.49 -14.98
CA LYS A 81 35.30 11.61 -15.32
C LYS A 81 36.11 12.91 -15.44
N GLU A 82 35.60 13.85 -16.23
CA GLU A 82 36.23 15.17 -16.42
C GLU A 82 36.44 15.96 -15.11
N ASP A 83 35.64 15.66 -14.08
CA ASP A 83 35.69 16.28 -12.75
C ASP A 83 36.44 15.44 -11.68
N GLU A 84 37.14 14.36 -12.04
CA GLU A 84 37.90 13.52 -11.09
C GLU A 84 39.42 13.81 -11.09
N LEU A 85 39.98 14.05 -9.89
CA LEU A 85 41.42 14.23 -9.67
C LEU A 85 42.15 12.88 -9.60
N VAL A 86 43.06 12.61 -10.54
CA VAL A 86 43.87 11.39 -10.55
C VAL A 86 45.19 11.61 -9.84
N TYR A 87 45.35 11.01 -8.66
CA TYR A 87 46.63 10.96 -7.96
C TYR A 87 47.52 9.86 -8.54
N ARG A 88 48.48 10.22 -9.40
CA ARG A 88 49.60 9.34 -9.76
C ARG A 88 50.69 9.48 -8.71
N LEU A 89 50.77 8.51 -7.81
CA LEU A 89 51.92 8.37 -6.91
C LEU A 89 53.12 7.97 -7.75
N ASN A 90 53.94 8.95 -8.13
CA ASN A 90 55.24 8.66 -8.72
C ASN A 90 56.09 8.05 -7.62
N ASP A 91 56.32 6.75 -7.71
CA ASP A 91 57.25 6.05 -6.83
C ASP A 91 58.68 6.48 -7.17
N LYS A 92 59.08 7.61 -6.60
CA LYS A 92 60.48 8.02 -6.48
C LYS A 92 60.91 7.82 -5.04
N GLY A 93 60.87 6.57 -4.60
CA GLY A 93 61.53 6.09 -3.41
C GLY A 93 62.89 5.47 -3.75
N LYS A 94 63.95 6.27 -3.53
CA LYS A 94 65.40 5.98 -3.62
C LYS A 94 66.05 6.07 -5.00
#